data_AF-A0A955DGS8-F1
#
_entry.id   AF-A0A955DGS8-F1
#
_cell.length_a   1.000
_cell.length_b   1.000
_cell.length_c   1.000
_cell.angle_alpha   90.00
_cell.angle_beta   90.00
_cell.angle_gamma   90.00
#
_symmetry.space_group_name_H-M   'P 1'
#
loop_
_entity.id
_entity.type
_entity.pdbx_description
1 polymer ?
#
loop_
_entity_poly.entity_id
_entity_poly.type
_entity_poly.pdbx_seq_one_letter_code
_entity_poly.pdbx_strand_id
1 'polypeptide(L)'
;MSGIARGSGGRRGAVLFEVVLSIALFIAAAAFTLSTARSVLTSLDASHRRLLACDLARSRMAELELGIIGLADLRDQDGFGAAAVGSIDVGAMVTTDRDPQSVRWRFDVRTERSEHPGLSVVILTVSEDTDVSDPDASTGASYTLRELIALREDDPEAYEQDALLEGLPTEPEPDPEAPR
;
A
#
# COMPACT_ATOMS: atom_id res chain seq x y z
N MET A 1 75.57 -46.93 -0.17
CA MET A 1 75.09 -45.65 -0.73
C MET A 1 73.64 -45.87 -1.18
N SER A 2 72.66 -45.41 -0.40
CA SER A 2 71.23 -45.62 -0.66
C SER A 2 70.60 -44.30 -1.07
N GLY A 3 70.16 -44.21 -2.33
CA GLY A 3 69.49 -43.03 -2.90
C GLY A 3 67.99 -43.11 -2.66
N ILE A 4 67.47 -42.22 -1.82
CA ILE A 4 66.03 -42.09 -1.56
C ILE A 4 65.39 -41.37 -2.75
N ALA A 5 64.60 -42.10 -3.53
CA ALA A 5 63.76 -41.55 -4.59
C ALA A 5 62.65 -40.66 -3.98
N ARG A 6 62.79 -39.34 -4.12
CA ARG A 6 61.75 -38.37 -3.74
C ARG A 6 60.63 -38.40 -4.78
N GLY A 7 59.46 -38.91 -4.38
CA GLY A 7 58.27 -39.02 -5.22
C GLY A 7 57.79 -37.68 -5.79
N SER A 8 57.62 -37.62 -7.10
CA SER A 8 57.14 -36.47 -7.89
C SER A 8 55.61 -36.26 -7.82
N GLY A 9 54.89 -37.04 -7.01
CA GLY A 9 53.42 -37.00 -6.92
C GLY A 9 52.82 -35.73 -6.30
N GLY A 10 53.57 -35.02 -5.44
CA GLY A 10 53.05 -33.85 -4.73
C GLY A 10 52.72 -32.64 -5.62
N ARG A 11 53.43 -32.45 -6.73
CA ARG A 11 53.25 -31.27 -7.61
C ARG A 11 51.92 -31.31 -8.37
N ARG A 12 51.50 -32.49 -8.81
CA ARG A 12 50.22 -32.67 -9.51
C ARG A 12 49.03 -32.54 -8.56
N GLY A 13 49.17 -33.01 -7.32
CA GLY A 13 48.17 -32.83 -6.27
C GLY A 13 47.98 -31.36 -5.87
N ALA A 14 49.07 -30.59 -5.80
CA ALA A 14 49.01 -29.16 -5.51
C ALA A 14 48.22 -28.37 -6.58
N VAL A 15 48.46 -28.66 -7.87
CA VAL A 15 47.74 -27.98 -8.97
C VAL A 15 46.24 -28.33 -8.96
N LEU A 16 45.88 -29.60 -8.70
CA LEU A 16 44.47 -29.97 -8.57
C LEU A 16 43.81 -29.28 -7.39
N PHE A 17 44.49 -29.20 -6.25
CA PHE A 17 43.98 -28.50 -5.08
C PHE A 17 43.79 -27.00 -5.35
N GLU A 18 44.74 -26.37 -6.03
CA GLU A 18 44.64 -24.96 -6.43
C GLU A 18 43.42 -24.71 -7.31
N VAL A 19 43.19 -25.54 -8.33
CA VAL A 19 42.02 -25.42 -9.21
C VAL A 19 40.72 -25.64 -8.43
N VAL A 20 40.65 -26.66 -7.56
CA VAL A 20 39.47 -26.91 -6.73
C VAL A 20 39.21 -25.75 -5.77
N LEU A 21 40.26 -25.19 -5.18
CA LEU A 21 40.17 -24.03 -4.30
C LEU A 21 39.69 -22.79 -5.07
N SER A 22 40.23 -22.52 -6.26
CA SER A 22 39.78 -21.41 -7.11
C SER A 22 38.30 -21.55 -7.48
N ILE A 23 37.85 -22.76 -7.84
CA ILE A 23 36.45 -23.03 -8.13
C ILE A 23 35.59 -22.82 -6.88
N ALA A 24 36.02 -23.32 -5.72
CA ALA A 24 35.30 -23.14 -4.46
C ALA A 24 35.15 -21.66 -4.08
N LEU A 25 36.22 -20.87 -4.20
CA LEU A 25 36.20 -19.43 -3.95
C LEU A 25 35.31 -18.69 -4.94
N PHE A 26 35.33 -19.08 -6.22
CA PHE A 26 34.46 -18.49 -7.24
C PHE A 26 32.98 -18.76 -6.94
N ILE A 27 32.63 -19.99 -6.59
CA ILE A 27 31.26 -20.36 -6.22
C ILE A 27 30.80 -19.59 -4.97
N ALA A 28 31.67 -19.49 -3.95
CA ALA A 28 31.36 -18.73 -2.74
C ALA A 28 31.10 -17.24 -3.05
N ALA A 29 31.94 -16.63 -3.89
CA ALA A 29 31.75 -15.24 -4.32
C ALA A 29 30.44 -15.05 -5.11
N ALA A 30 30.13 -15.95 -6.04
CA ALA A 30 28.89 -15.89 -6.82
C ALA A 30 27.62 -16.06 -5.95
N ALA A 31 27.67 -16.97 -4.97
CA ALA A 31 26.57 -17.15 -4.03
C ALA A 31 26.36 -15.90 -3.15
N PHE A 32 27.46 -15.29 -2.70
CA PHE A 32 27.42 -14.07 -1.91
C PHE A 32 26.84 -12.89 -2.70
N THR A 33 27.26 -12.68 -3.95
CA THR A 33 26.74 -11.60 -4.79
C THR A 33 25.25 -11.80 -5.11
N LEU A 34 24.83 -13.03 -5.39
CA LEU A 34 23.42 -13.35 -5.60
C LEU A 34 22.57 -13.10 -4.35
N SER A 35 23.06 -13.50 -3.17
CA SER A 35 22.38 -13.21 -1.90
C SER A 35 22.25 -11.72 -1.65
N THR A 36 23.30 -10.94 -1.95
CA THR A 36 23.30 -9.49 -1.80
C THR A 36 22.30 -8.85 -2.76
N ALA A 37 22.29 -9.26 -4.02
CA ALA A 37 21.33 -8.77 -5.01
C ALA A 37 19.88 -9.05 -4.59
N ARG A 38 19.60 -10.25 -4.08
CA ARG A 38 18.27 -10.61 -3.56
C ARG A 38 17.85 -9.69 -2.41
N SER A 39 18.75 -9.41 -1.48
CA SER A 39 18.49 -8.51 -0.34
C SER A 39 18.22 -7.06 -0.76
N VAL A 40 18.94 -6.58 -1.77
CA VAL A 40 18.69 -5.25 -2.36
C VAL A 40 17.31 -5.19 -3.00
N LEU A 41 16.94 -6.21 -3.79
CA LEU A 41 15.63 -6.26 -4.43
C LEU A 41 14.49 -6.28 -3.41
N THR A 42 14.60 -7.07 -2.34
CA THR A 42 13.58 -7.08 -1.27
C THR A 42 13.49 -5.74 -0.55
N SER A 43 14.61 -5.05 -0.36
CA SER A 43 14.64 -3.73 0.27
C SER A 43 14.03 -2.65 -0.63
N LEU A 44 14.25 -2.73 -1.93
CA LEU A 44 13.65 -1.83 -2.93
C LEU A 44 12.13 -2.03 -2.99
N ASP A 45 11.67 -3.27 -3.00
CA ASP A 45 10.23 -3.58 -3.00
C ASP A 45 9.54 -3.03 -1.74
N ALA A 46 10.14 -3.24 -0.55
CA ALA A 46 9.62 -2.67 0.69
C ALA A 46 9.61 -1.13 0.67
N SER A 47 10.62 -0.50 0.06
CA SER A 47 10.68 0.96 -0.08
C SER A 47 9.60 1.47 -1.05
N HIS A 48 9.39 0.77 -2.17
CA HIS A 48 8.34 1.09 -3.13
C HIS A 48 6.95 1.01 -2.50
N ARG A 49 6.65 -0.06 -1.74
CA ARG A 49 5.37 -0.17 -1.01
C ARG A 49 5.15 0.99 -0.02
N ARG A 50 6.19 1.44 0.69
CA ARG A 50 6.09 2.60 1.59
C ARG A 50 5.81 3.91 0.85
N LEU A 51 6.39 4.09 -0.33
CA LEU A 51 6.08 5.26 -1.17
C LEU A 51 4.62 5.23 -1.63
N LEU A 52 4.11 4.07 -2.05
CA LEU A 52 2.70 3.92 -2.39
C LEU A 52 1.77 4.23 -1.21
N ALA A 53 2.09 3.74 -0.01
CA ALA A 53 1.33 4.06 1.20
C ALA A 53 1.30 5.57 1.49
N CYS A 54 2.44 6.26 1.28
CA CYS A 54 2.56 7.70 1.42
C CYS A 54 1.71 8.47 0.40
N ASP A 55 1.77 8.08 -0.87
CA ASP A 55 1.01 8.73 -1.93
C ASP A 55 -0.50 8.51 -1.75
N LEU A 56 -0.92 7.30 -1.36
CA LEU A 56 -2.30 7.01 -0.99
C LEU A 56 -2.76 7.85 0.21
N ALA A 57 -1.95 7.93 1.27
CA ALA A 57 -2.28 8.75 2.44
C ALA A 57 -2.47 10.22 2.06
N ARG A 58 -1.59 10.77 1.23
CA ARG A 58 -1.68 12.16 0.75
C ARG A 58 -2.89 12.39 -0.15
N SER A 59 -3.19 11.47 -1.07
CA SER A 59 -4.37 11.58 -1.94
C SER A 59 -5.65 11.59 -1.11
N ARG A 60 -5.79 10.64 -0.18
CA ARG A 60 -6.99 10.55 0.69
C ARG A 60 -7.12 11.73 1.64
N MET A 61 -6.00 12.24 2.17
CA MET A 61 -6.03 13.46 2.98
C MET A 61 -6.50 14.66 2.15
N ALA A 62 -5.96 14.83 0.93
CA ALA A 62 -6.36 15.91 0.04
C ALA A 62 -7.85 15.80 -0.37
N GLU A 63 -8.35 14.59 -0.65
CA GLU A 63 -9.77 14.37 -0.93
C GLU A 63 -10.66 14.76 0.25
N LEU A 64 -10.22 14.47 1.48
CA LEU A 64 -10.91 14.86 2.71
C LEU A 64 -10.88 16.39 2.90
N GLU A 65 -9.74 17.05 2.64
CA GLU A 65 -9.63 18.51 2.73
C GLU A 65 -10.52 19.23 1.71
N LEU A 66 -10.67 18.65 0.52
CA LEU A 66 -11.53 19.17 -0.54
C LEU A 66 -13.01 18.89 -0.28
N GLY A 67 -13.35 18.07 0.72
CA GLY A 67 -14.72 17.62 0.99
C GLY A 67 -15.27 16.70 -0.11
N ILE A 68 -14.40 16.04 -0.88
CA ILE A 68 -14.80 15.04 -1.89
C ILE A 68 -15.25 13.76 -1.19
N ILE A 69 -14.59 13.42 -0.08
CA ILE A 69 -14.92 12.29 0.79
C ILE A 69 -15.13 12.77 2.22
N GLY A 70 -16.08 12.15 2.92
CA GLY A 70 -16.30 12.37 4.34
C GLY A 70 -15.42 11.48 5.22
N LEU A 71 -15.38 11.77 6.53
CA LEU A 71 -14.72 10.89 7.51
C LEU A 71 -15.37 9.51 7.60
N ALA A 72 -16.67 9.39 7.29
CA ALA A 72 -17.39 8.13 7.28
C ALA A 72 -16.90 7.21 6.15
N ASP A 73 -16.67 7.77 4.96
CA ASP A 73 -16.23 7.03 3.78
C ASP A 73 -14.83 6.41 3.96
N LEU A 74 -13.98 7.05 4.77
CA LEU A 74 -12.66 6.51 5.11
C LEU A 74 -12.73 5.39 6.15
N ARG A 75 -13.70 5.43 7.06
CA ARG A 75 -13.89 4.42 8.12
C ARG A 75 -14.63 3.18 7.62
N ASP A 76 -15.53 3.32 6.66
CA ASP A 76 -16.30 2.19 6.11
C ASP A 76 -15.46 1.27 5.20
N GLN A 77 -14.26 1.71 4.82
CA GLN A 77 -13.31 0.91 4.03
C GLN A 77 -12.67 -0.26 4.83
N ASP A 78 -12.92 -0.35 6.13
CA ASP A 78 -12.48 -1.47 6.98
C ASP A 78 -13.39 -2.71 6.86
N GLY A 79 -14.59 -2.56 6.27
CA GLY A 79 -15.61 -3.61 6.16
C GLY A 79 -15.68 -4.21 4.77
N PHE A 80 -15.66 -5.55 4.69
CA PHE A 80 -15.90 -6.31 3.48
C PHE A 80 -17.07 -5.77 2.62
N GLY A 81 -16.74 -5.22 1.45
CA GLY A 81 -17.63 -5.15 0.30
C GLY A 81 -18.63 -4.00 0.27
N ALA A 82 -18.20 -2.87 -0.28
CA ALA A 82 -19.01 -2.14 -1.25
C ALA A 82 -18.08 -1.37 -2.18
N ALA A 83 -18.45 -1.28 -3.45
CA ALA A 83 -17.74 -0.50 -4.46
C ALA A 83 -17.84 1.00 -4.17
N ALA A 84 -17.15 1.47 -3.12
CA ALA A 84 -16.88 2.87 -2.92
C ALA A 84 -15.82 3.31 -3.94
N VAL A 85 -16.09 4.43 -4.60
CA VAL A 85 -15.18 5.08 -5.55
C VAL A 85 -13.79 5.18 -4.91
N GLY A 86 -12.84 4.38 -5.40
CA GLY A 86 -11.45 4.46 -4.97
C GLY A 86 -10.90 3.31 -4.13
N SER A 87 -11.41 2.07 -4.21
CA SER A 87 -10.46 0.94 -4.07
C SER A 87 -9.51 1.02 -5.26
N ILE A 88 -8.50 1.91 -5.19
CA ILE A 88 -7.43 1.96 -6.16
C ILE A 88 -6.61 0.72 -5.86
N ASP A 89 -6.96 -0.34 -6.57
CA ASP A 89 -6.04 -1.44 -6.79
C ASP A 89 -4.88 -0.83 -7.60
N VAL A 90 -3.84 -0.37 -6.90
CA VAL A 90 -2.68 0.28 -7.52
C VAL A 90 -1.95 -0.70 -8.46
N GLY A 91 -2.22 -2.01 -8.37
CA GLY A 91 -1.82 -3.01 -9.36
C GLY A 91 -2.65 -2.98 -10.65
N ALA A 92 -3.90 -2.51 -10.60
CA ALA A 92 -4.84 -2.53 -11.72
C ALA A 92 -4.67 -1.39 -12.73
N MET A 93 -3.91 -0.33 -12.41
CA MET A 93 -3.70 0.78 -13.36
C MET A 93 -2.68 0.46 -14.46
N VAL A 94 -1.96 -0.68 -14.39
CA VAL A 94 -0.98 -1.09 -15.43
C VAL A 94 -1.15 -2.54 -15.92
N THR A 95 -1.98 -3.40 -15.31
CA THR A 95 -2.08 -4.79 -15.78
C THR A 95 -3.53 -5.26 -15.95
N THR A 96 -3.85 -5.65 -17.19
CA THR A 96 -5.05 -6.41 -17.55
C THR A 96 -4.83 -7.87 -17.12
N ASP A 97 -4.76 -8.12 -15.82
CA ASP A 97 -4.98 -9.45 -15.25
C ASP A 97 -5.15 -9.27 -13.74
N ARG A 98 -6.14 -9.93 -13.13
CA ARG A 98 -6.28 -9.92 -11.66
C ARG A 98 -5.12 -10.73 -11.09
N ASP A 99 -4.01 -10.07 -10.80
CA ASP A 99 -2.91 -10.68 -10.06
C ASP A 99 -3.40 -10.99 -8.63
N PRO A 100 -3.44 -12.26 -8.20
CA PRO A 100 -3.78 -12.61 -6.82
C PRO A 100 -2.80 -12.02 -5.78
N GLN A 101 -1.74 -11.33 -6.21
CA GLN A 101 -0.81 -10.58 -5.35
C GLN A 101 -1.11 -9.08 -5.26
N SER A 102 -2.27 -8.60 -5.74
CA SER A 102 -2.68 -7.20 -5.56
C SER A 102 -2.67 -6.84 -4.06
N VAL A 103 -1.70 -6.02 -3.66
CA VAL A 103 -1.56 -5.55 -2.27
C VAL A 103 -2.80 -4.75 -1.90
N ARG A 104 -3.55 -5.24 -0.91
CA ARG A 104 -4.71 -4.53 -0.36
C ARG A 104 -4.22 -3.55 0.69
N TRP A 105 -4.76 -2.34 0.67
CA TRP A 105 -4.47 -1.29 1.64
C TRP A 105 -5.65 -1.09 2.58
N ARG A 106 -5.36 -0.89 3.86
CA ARG A 106 -6.30 -0.55 4.94
C ARG A 106 -6.02 0.87 5.42
N PHE A 107 -7.09 1.61 5.72
CA PHE A 107 -7.03 3.02 6.15
C PHE A 107 -7.61 3.14 7.57
N ASP A 108 -6.78 3.45 8.57
CA ASP A 108 -7.22 3.78 9.94
C ASP A 108 -7.22 5.31 10.09
N VAL A 109 -8.39 5.89 10.36
CA VAL A 109 -8.55 7.34 10.54
C VAL A 109 -8.98 7.68 11.96
N ARG A 110 -8.19 8.52 12.61
CA ARG A 110 -8.47 9.07 13.94
C ARG A 110 -8.54 10.57 13.88
N THR A 111 -9.46 11.13 14.64
CA THR A 111 -9.68 12.57 14.72
C THR A 111 -9.50 13.01 16.16
N GLU A 112 -8.61 13.96 16.38
CA GLU A 112 -8.39 14.60 17.68
C GLU A 112 -8.86 16.06 17.62
N ARG A 113 -9.42 16.56 18.71
CA ARG A 113 -9.77 17.98 18.81
C ARG A 113 -8.49 18.81 18.89
N SER A 114 -8.39 19.87 18.08
CA SER A 114 -7.26 20.80 18.18
C SER A 114 -7.55 21.93 19.17
N GLU A 115 -6.50 22.61 19.63
CA GLU A 115 -6.60 23.84 20.43
C GLU A 115 -7.09 25.04 19.60
N HIS A 116 -7.08 24.92 18.27
CA HIS A 116 -7.52 25.95 17.35
C HIS A 116 -9.02 25.78 17.02
N PRO A 117 -9.86 26.79 17.31
CA PRO A 117 -11.28 26.72 16.99
C PRO A 117 -11.53 26.45 15.50
N GLY A 118 -12.40 25.50 15.19
CA GLY A 118 -12.74 25.13 13.81
C GLY A 118 -11.72 24.25 13.09
N LEU A 119 -10.62 23.86 13.76
CA LEU A 119 -9.66 22.90 13.22
C LEU A 119 -9.67 21.59 14.03
N SER A 120 -9.51 20.49 13.33
CA SER A 120 -9.32 19.16 13.93
C SER A 120 -8.03 18.55 13.42
N VAL A 121 -7.37 17.78 14.27
CA VAL A 121 -6.21 16.99 13.87
C VAL A 121 -6.75 15.68 13.29
N VAL A 122 -6.44 15.41 12.03
CA VAL A 122 -6.73 14.14 11.38
C VAL A 122 -5.43 13.34 11.32
N ILE A 123 -5.47 12.12 11.87
CA ILE A 123 -4.38 11.14 11.82
C ILE A 123 -4.87 10.01 10.91
N LEU A 124 -4.27 9.90 9.74
CA LEU A 124 -4.56 8.86 8.76
C LEU A 124 -3.38 7.89 8.71
N THR A 125 -3.63 6.62 9.01
CA THR A 125 -2.66 5.54 8.87
C THR A 125 -3.07 4.62 7.73
N VAL A 126 -2.22 4.53 6.71
CA VAL A 126 -2.38 3.60 5.59
C VAL A 126 -1.46 2.42 5.83
N SER A 127 -2.02 1.22 5.86
CA SER A 127 -1.28 -0.02 6.12
C SER A 127 -1.62 -1.08 5.10
N GLU A 128 -0.62 -1.86 4.72
CA GLU A 128 -0.80 -3.06 3.90
C GLU A 128 -1.58 -4.11 4.71
N ASP A 129 -2.67 -4.61 4.12
CA ASP A 129 -3.49 -5.66 4.70
C ASP A 129 -2.78 -7.01 4.52
N THR A 130 -1.91 -7.31 5.47
CA THR A 130 -1.33 -8.65 5.60
C THR A 130 -2.40 -9.57 6.18
N ASP A 131 -2.76 -10.62 5.45
CA ASP A 131 -3.69 -11.64 5.93
C ASP A 131 -3.21 -12.14 7.31
N VAL A 132 -3.99 -11.83 8.35
CA VAL A 132 -3.68 -12.08 9.77
C VAL A 132 -3.52 -13.59 10.06
N SER A 133 -3.91 -14.43 9.09
CA SER A 133 -3.78 -15.89 9.15
C SER A 133 -2.32 -16.38 9.03
N ASP A 134 -1.38 -15.56 8.58
CA ASP A 134 0.04 -15.92 8.46
C ASP A 134 0.87 -15.30 9.61
N PRO A 135 1.30 -16.09 10.61
CA PRO A 135 2.11 -15.60 11.72
C PRO A 135 3.54 -15.21 11.31
N ASP A 136 3.98 -15.59 10.11
CA ASP A 136 5.28 -15.19 9.53
C ASP A 136 5.14 -13.99 8.57
N ALA A 137 3.93 -13.43 8.42
CA ALA A 137 3.74 -12.22 7.63
C ALA A 137 4.55 -11.07 8.24
N SER A 138 5.62 -10.68 7.55
CA SER A 138 6.36 -9.47 7.87
C SER A 138 5.37 -8.31 7.99
N THR A 139 5.50 -7.51 9.06
CA THR A 139 4.70 -6.29 9.24
C THR A 139 4.70 -5.50 7.92
N GLY A 140 3.54 -5.43 7.28
CA GLY A 140 3.38 -4.81 5.97
C GLY A 140 3.81 -3.35 5.97
N ALA A 141 3.94 -2.76 4.78
CA ALA A 141 4.23 -1.34 4.69
C ALA A 141 3.12 -0.52 5.38
N SER A 142 3.52 0.44 6.21
CA SER A 142 2.60 1.34 6.89
C SER A 142 3.14 2.77 6.89
N TYR A 143 2.25 3.73 6.70
CA TYR A 143 2.56 5.16 6.71
C TYR A 143 1.46 5.93 7.44
N THR A 144 1.85 6.83 8.33
CA THR A 144 0.92 7.68 9.08
C THR A 144 1.15 9.14 8.72
N LEU A 145 0.09 9.82 8.29
CA LEU A 145 0.02 11.25 8.06
C LEU A 145 -0.82 11.91 9.16
N ARG A 146 -0.35 13.05 9.68
CA ARG A 146 -1.04 13.85 10.70
C ARG A 146 -1.14 15.29 10.24
N GLU A 147 -2.36 15.78 10.08
CA GLU A 147 -2.62 17.10 9.52
C GLU A 147 -3.71 17.84 10.30
N LEU A 148 -3.65 19.18 10.29
CA LEU A 148 -4.66 20.06 10.90
C LEU A 148 -5.59 20.55 9.81
N ILE A 149 -6.85 20.12 9.85
CA ILE A 149 -7.82 20.37 8.79
C ILE A 149 -9.05 21.06 9.38
N ALA A 150 -9.57 22.04 8.64
CA ALA A 150 -10.91 22.56 8.88
C ALA A 150 -11.91 21.52 8.36
N LEU A 151 -12.36 20.63 9.24
CA LEU A 151 -13.42 19.69 8.89
C LEU A 151 -14.67 20.52 8.62
N ARG A 152 -15.09 20.53 7.35
CA ARG A 152 -16.46 20.91 7.02
C ARG A 152 -17.34 19.80 7.57
N GLU A 153 -18.11 20.09 8.62
CA GLU A 153 -19.26 19.25 8.91
C GLU A 153 -20.10 19.26 7.63
N ASP A 154 -20.38 18.08 7.08
CA ASP A 154 -21.46 17.91 6.13
C ASP A 154 -22.72 18.37 6.85
N ASP A 155 -23.03 19.66 6.75
CA ASP A 155 -24.26 20.23 7.23
C ASP A 155 -25.32 19.89 6.17
N PRO A 156 -26.16 18.87 6.41
CA PRO A 156 -27.18 18.48 5.43
C PRO A 156 -28.17 19.63 5.17
N GLU A 157 -28.31 20.57 6.12
CA GLU A 157 -29.19 21.74 5.98
C GLU A 157 -28.64 22.77 4.98
N ALA A 158 -27.34 22.75 4.67
CA ALA A 158 -26.75 23.63 3.66
C ALA A 158 -27.14 23.24 2.22
N TYR A 159 -27.56 21.99 1.99
CA TYR A 159 -28.03 21.51 0.69
C TYR A 159 -29.52 21.80 0.44
N GLU A 160 -30.30 22.15 1.48
CA GLU A 160 -31.74 22.42 1.33
C GLU A 160 -32.04 23.80 0.72
N GLN A 161 -31.05 24.68 0.55
CA GLN A 161 -31.23 26.03 -0.02
C GLN A 161 -30.59 26.20 -1.40
N ASP A 162 -30.59 25.16 -2.24
CA ASP A 162 -30.29 25.37 -3.65
C ASP A 162 -31.49 26.06 -4.33
N ALA A 163 -31.42 27.40 -4.42
CA ALA A 163 -32.42 28.25 -5.07
C ALA A 163 -32.66 27.88 -6.56
N LEU A 164 -31.85 26.99 -7.15
CA LEU A 164 -32.06 26.41 -8.47
C LEU A 164 -33.17 25.33 -8.52
N LEU A 165 -33.58 24.75 -7.38
CA LEU A 165 -34.72 23.82 -7.29
C LEU A 165 -36.06 24.54 -7.11
N GLU A 166 -36.05 25.82 -6.77
CA GLU A 166 -37.23 26.66 -6.58
C GLU A 166 -37.82 27.08 -7.94
N GLY A 167 -38.54 26.16 -8.58
CA GLY A 167 -39.20 26.42 -9.87
C GLY A 167 -39.38 25.21 -10.78
N LEU A 168 -38.92 24.02 -10.36
CA LEU A 168 -39.29 22.81 -11.07
C LEU A 168 -40.80 22.57 -10.92
N PRO A 169 -41.52 22.24 -12.01
CA PRO A 169 -42.91 21.86 -11.92
C PRO A 169 -42.99 20.61 -11.04
N THR A 170 -43.58 20.76 -9.85
CA THR A 170 -44.03 19.63 -9.04
C THR A 170 -44.88 18.74 -9.94
N GLU A 171 -44.56 17.44 -9.98
CA GLU A 171 -45.31 16.48 -10.80
C GLU A 171 -46.82 16.71 -10.60
N PRO A 172 -47.60 16.78 -11.68
CA PRO A 172 -49.03 17.03 -11.58
C PRO A 172 -49.64 15.94 -10.71
N GLU A 173 -50.28 16.39 -9.63
CA GLU A 173 -51.03 15.55 -8.69
C GLU A 173 -51.97 14.62 -9.47
N PRO A 174 -51.94 13.29 -9.23
CA PRO A 174 -52.75 12.35 -9.99
C PRO A 174 -54.22 12.68 -9.78
N ASP A 175 -54.87 13.08 -10.88
CA ASP A 175 -56.27 13.47 -10.94
C ASP A 175 -57.17 12.33 -10.40
N PRO A 176 -57.90 12.54 -9.29
CA PRO A 176 -58.74 11.51 -8.70
C PRO A 176 -60.02 11.20 -9.50
N GLU A 177 -60.29 11.91 -10.61
CA GLU A 177 -61.52 11.78 -11.39
C GLU A 177 -61.34 11.14 -12.79
N ALA A 178 -60.53 10.09 -12.92
CA ALA A 178 -60.65 9.20 -14.09
C ALA A 178 -61.79 8.19 -13.90
N PRO A 179 -62.93 8.31 -14.61
CA PRO A 179 -63.97 7.27 -14.62
C PRO A 179 -63.44 6.00 -15.29
N ARG A 180 -63.74 4.86 -14.67
CA ARG A 180 -63.40 3.50 -15.14
C ARG A 180 -64.04 3.14 -16.47
#